data_AF-A0A0F9MJX3-F1
#
_entry.id   AF-A0A0F9MJX3-F1
#
_cell.length_a   1.000
_cell.length_b   1.000
_cell.length_c   1.000
_cell.angle_alpha   90.00
_cell.angle_beta   90.00
_cell.angle_gamma   90.00
#
_symmetry.space_group_name_H-M   'P 1'
#
loop_
_entity.id
_entity.type
_entity.pdbx_description
1 polymer ?
#
loop_
_entity_poly.entity_id
_entity_poly.type
_entity_poly.pdbx_seq_one_letter_code
_entity_poly.pdbx_strand_id
1 'polypeptide(L)'
;MPTAPISMRKLKEILRLKYDCKLSHRKIANSLSISPSIVSKYACKSAELGITCWPLDEKWDDHSLQRAFFKTKPRLKGFSIPDWLLVQQ
;
A
#
# COMPACT_ATOMS: atom_id res chain seq x y z
N MET A 1 -2.94 -4.50 -17.33
CA MET A 1 -3.23 -5.83 -16.77
C MET A 1 -3.63 -5.69 -15.30
N PRO A 2 -4.79 -6.19 -14.85
CA PRO A 2 -5.15 -6.18 -13.44
C PRO A 2 -4.21 -7.11 -12.67
N THR A 3 -3.44 -6.56 -11.73
CA THR A 3 -2.53 -7.35 -10.88
C THR A 3 -3.35 -8.26 -9.97
N ALA A 4 -3.01 -9.55 -9.95
CA ALA A 4 -3.64 -10.50 -9.03
C ALA A 4 -3.57 -9.97 -7.59
N PRO A 5 -4.68 -10.04 -6.82
CA PRO A 5 -4.69 -9.57 -5.45
C PRO A 5 -3.69 -10.37 -4.62
N ILE A 6 -2.88 -9.67 -3.82
CA ILE A 6 -1.95 -10.34 -2.90
C ILE A 6 -2.75 -11.06 -1.81
N SER A 7 -2.33 -12.27 -1.44
CA SER A 7 -2.91 -13.05 -0.35
C SER A 7 -2.76 -12.34 1.00
N MET A 8 -3.70 -12.54 1.93
CA MET A 8 -3.66 -11.93 3.27
C MET A 8 -2.38 -12.22 4.05
N ARG A 9 -1.80 -13.42 3.87
CA ARG A 9 -0.48 -13.76 4.43
C ARG A 9 0.60 -12.78 3.97
N LYS A 10 0.69 -12.50 2.66
CA LYS A 10 1.66 -11.55 2.11
C LYS A 10 1.39 -10.12 2.58
N LEU A 11 0.11 -9.72 2.72
CA LEU A 11 -0.25 -8.41 3.25
C LEU A 11 0.29 -8.22 4.68
N LYS A 12 0.00 -9.18 5.57
CA LYS A 12 0.48 -9.16 6.96
C LYS A 12 2.01 -9.09 7.01
N GLU A 13 2.69 -9.88 6.19
CA GLU A 13 4.15 -9.85 6.10
C GLU A 13 4.69 -8.52 5.59
N ILE A 14 4.02 -7.85 4.64
CA ILE A 14 4.40 -6.48 4.23
C ILE A 14 4.33 -5.53 5.43
N LEU A 15 3.22 -5.56 6.18
CA LEU A 15 3.04 -4.70 7.36
C LEU A 15 4.09 -5.00 8.42
N ARG A 16 4.33 -6.29 8.71
CA ARG A 16 5.38 -6.73 9.62
C ARG A 16 6.75 -6.21 9.19
N LEU A 17 7.21 -6.54 7.98
CA LEU A 17 8.53 -6.11 7.50
C LEU A 17 8.69 -4.58 7.43
N LYS A 18 7.58 -3.86 7.22
CA LYS A 18 7.57 -2.40 7.17
C LYS A 18 7.63 -1.74 8.56
N TYR A 19 6.86 -2.22 9.54
CA TYR A 19 6.72 -1.57 10.84
C TYR A 19 7.63 -2.18 11.90
N ASP A 20 7.79 -3.50 11.90
CA ASP A 20 8.66 -4.24 12.81
C ASP A 20 10.13 -4.09 12.37
N CYS A 21 10.44 -4.50 11.13
CA CYS A 21 11.82 -4.50 10.63
C CYS A 21 12.25 -3.18 9.94
N LYS A 22 11.34 -2.20 9.77
CA LYS A 22 11.59 -0.89 9.13
C LYS A 22 12.33 -0.97 7.78
N LEU A 23 12.04 -2.00 6.98
CA LEU A 23 12.72 -2.23 5.71
C LEU A 23 12.25 -1.29 4.60
N SER A 24 13.13 -1.05 3.63
CA SER A 24 12.79 -0.32 2.40
C SER A 24 11.87 -1.16 1.49
N HIS A 25 11.01 -0.49 0.72
CA HIS A 25 10.03 -1.14 -0.16
C HIS A 25 10.68 -2.15 -1.12
N ARG A 26 11.89 -1.88 -1.61
CA ARG A 26 12.64 -2.80 -2.47
C ARG A 26 13.04 -4.10 -1.76
N LYS A 27 13.45 -4.04 -0.49
CA LYS A 27 13.83 -5.24 0.29
C LYS A 27 12.61 -6.11 0.60
N ILE A 28 11.50 -5.48 0.99
CA ILE A 28 10.22 -6.16 1.24
C ILE A 28 9.73 -6.85 -0.05
N ALA A 29 9.78 -6.13 -1.18
CA ALA A 29 9.41 -6.64 -2.49
C ALA A 29 10.22 -7.89 -2.87
N ASN A 30 11.54 -7.85 -2.68
CA ASN A 30 12.40 -8.99 -2.96
C ASN A 30 12.09 -10.19 -2.05
N SER A 31 11.91 -9.93 -0.75
CA SER A 31 11.61 -10.98 0.25
C SER A 31 10.29 -11.70 -0.03
N LEU A 32 9.28 -10.99 -0.53
CA LEU A 32 7.94 -11.54 -0.78
C LEU A 32 7.69 -11.92 -2.25
N SER A 33 8.70 -11.74 -3.11
CA SER A 33 8.61 -11.89 -4.57
C SER A 33 7.39 -11.15 -5.14
N ILE A 34 7.28 -9.87 -4.82
CA ILE A 34 6.23 -8.96 -5.31
C ILE A 34 6.85 -7.68 -5.85
N SER A 35 6.11 -6.94 -6.66
CA SER A 35 6.60 -5.66 -7.17
C SER A 35 6.71 -4.60 -6.07
N PRO A 36 7.77 -3.77 -6.04
CA PRO A 36 7.91 -2.68 -5.07
C PRO A 36 6.78 -1.64 -5.17
N SER A 37 6.16 -1.49 -6.34
CA SER A 37 4.96 -0.65 -6.53
C SER A 37 3.76 -1.15 -5.73
N ILE A 38 3.62 -2.48 -5.56
CA ILE A 38 2.59 -3.06 -4.71
C ILE A 38 2.89 -2.72 -3.26
N VAL A 39 4.12 -2.96 -2.79
CA VAL A 39 4.52 -2.59 -1.42
C VAL A 39 4.22 -1.11 -1.13
N SER A 40 4.53 -0.21 -2.06
CA SER A 40 4.24 1.22 -1.91
C SER A 40 2.74 1.51 -1.83
N LYS A 41 1.91 0.87 -2.67
CA LYS A 41 0.44 1.02 -2.62
C LYS A 41 -0.11 0.59 -1.27
N TYR A 42 0.34 -0.55 -0.78
CA TYR A 42 -0.14 -1.10 0.49
C TYR A 42 0.39 -0.33 1.70
N ALA A 43 1.62 0.17 1.66
CA ALA A 43 2.16 1.07 2.68
C ALA A 43 1.41 2.42 2.73
N CYS A 44 0.99 2.95 1.58
CA CYS A 44 0.16 4.15 1.53
C CYS A 44 -1.22 3.89 2.14
N LYS A 45 -1.84 2.76 1.77
CA LYS A 45 -3.14 2.34 2.32
C LYS A 45 -3.08 2.08 3.83
N SER A 46 -2.02 1.46 4.34
CA SER A 46 -1.86 1.25 5.78
C SER A 46 -1.75 2.56 6.53
N ALA A 47 -1.04 3.56 5.98
CA ALA A 47 -1.01 4.90 6.54
C ALA A 47 -2.39 5.58 6.53
N GLU A 48 -3.18 5.44 5.44
CA GLU A 48 -4.56 5.95 5.37
C GLU A 48 -5.50 5.28 6.40
N LEU A 49 -5.25 4.00 6.71
CA LEU A 49 -5.99 3.25 7.72
C LEU A 49 -5.50 3.52 9.15
N GLY A 50 -4.47 4.35 9.33
CA GLY A 50 -3.86 4.62 10.64
C GLY A 50 -3.07 3.44 11.21
N ILE A 51 -2.76 2.43 10.40
CA ILE A 51 -1.94 1.29 10.80
C ILE A 51 -0.49 1.72 10.69
N THR A 52 0.14 2.05 11.82
CA THR A 52 1.54 2.51 11.89
C THR A 52 2.43 1.62 12.75
N CYS A 53 1.87 0.58 13.36
CA CYS A 53 2.57 -0.32 14.25
C CYS A 53 2.30 -1.79 13.88
N TRP A 54 3.25 -2.64 14.21
CA TRP A 54 3.12 -4.09 14.23
C TRP A 54 3.59 -4.58 15.61
N PRO A 55 2.91 -5.53 16.28
CA PRO A 55 1.76 -6.32 15.82
C PRO A 55 0.47 -5.50 15.66
N LEU A 56 -0.45 -5.97 14.80
CA LEU A 56 -1.76 -5.33 14.67
C LEU A 56 -2.57 -5.54 15.96
N ASP A 57 -3.28 -4.50 16.39
CA ASP A 57 -4.30 -4.57 17.42
C ASP A 57 -5.30 -5.69 17.13
N GLU A 58 -5.87 -6.29 18.18
CA GLU A 58 -6.89 -7.34 18.10
C GLU A 58 -8.16 -6.90 17.33
N LYS A 59 -8.33 -5.59 17.17
CA LYS A 59 -9.39 -4.97 16.35
C LYS A 59 -9.23 -5.26 14.84
N TRP A 60 -8.02 -5.59 14.39
CA TRP A 60 -7.72 -5.83 12.98
C TRP A 60 -7.70 -7.33 12.65
N ASP A 61 -8.91 -7.88 12.56
CA ASP A 61 -9.13 -9.23 12.04
C ASP A 61 -8.73 -9.34 10.55
N ASP A 62 -8.38 -10.55 10.08
CA ASP A 62 -8.04 -10.81 8.68
C ASP A 62 -9.10 -10.28 7.71
N HIS A 63 -10.38 -10.50 8.05
CA HIS A 63 -11.50 -10.05 7.23
C HIS A 63 -11.68 -8.53 7.25
N SER A 64 -11.56 -7.92 8.43
CA SER A 64 -11.68 -6.46 8.61
C SER A 64 -10.56 -5.72 7.89
N LEU A 65 -9.33 -6.25 7.99
CA LEU A 65 -8.17 -5.75 7.28
C LEU A 65 -8.37 -5.85 5.77
N GLN A 66 -8.73 -7.04 5.25
CA GLN A 66 -8.99 -7.21 3.83
C GLN A 66 -10.06 -6.24 3.32
N ARG A 67 -11.17 -6.12 4.05
CA ARG A 67 -12.28 -5.22 3.68
C ARG A 67 -11.85 -3.77 3.69
N ALA A 68 -11.06 -3.35 4.68
CA ALA A 68 -10.51 -1.99 4.75
C ALA A 68 -9.57 -1.71 3.56
N PHE A 69 -8.68 -2.64 3.23
CA PHE A 69 -7.76 -2.52 2.08
C PHE A 69 -8.47 -2.56 0.73
N PHE A 70 -9.56 -3.32 0.60
CA PHE A 70 -10.38 -3.35 -0.62
C PHE A 70 -11.27 -2.11 -0.76
N LYS A 71 -11.83 -1.61 0.35
CA LYS A 71 -12.69 -0.42 0.37
C LYS A 71 -11.88 0.86 0.15
N THR A 72 -10.65 0.93 0.65
CA THR A 72 -9.77 2.06 0.37
C THR A 72 -9.30 1.99 -1.10
N LYS A 73 -9.92 2.82 -1.93
CA LYS A 73 -9.42 3.09 -3.28
C LYS A 73 -8.16 3.93 -3.12
N PRO A 74 -7.01 3.54 -3.68
CA PRO A 74 -5.83 4.38 -3.62
C PRO A 74 -6.20 5.73 -4.25
N ARG A 75 -6.15 6.82 -3.47
CA ARG A 75 -6.23 8.15 -4.06
C ARG A 75 -5.06 8.27 -5.02
N LEU A 76 -5.37 8.27 -6.31
CA LEU A 76 -4.43 8.76 -7.30
C LEU A 76 -4.15 10.20 -6.87
N LYS A 77 -2.92 10.48 -6.41
CA LYS A 77 -2.47 11.87 -6.22
C LYS A 77 -2.81 12.58 -7.52
N GLY A 78 -3.67 13.60 -7.43
CA GLY A 78 -4.18 14.32 -8.58
C GLY A 78 -3.00 14.69 -9.46
N PHE A 79 -3.02 14.23 -10.71
CA PHE A 79 -2.23 14.87 -11.73
C PHE A 79 -2.73 16.31 -11.78
N SER A 80 -1.94 17.26 -11.26
CA SER A 80 -2.11 18.65 -11.65
C SER A 80 -1.87 18.69 -13.14
N ILE A 81 -2.96 18.85 -13.90
CA ILE A 81 -2.90 19.09 -15.33
C ILE A 81 -2.12 20.39 -15.48
N PRO A 82 -0.96 20.40 -16.17
CA PRO A 82 -0.30 21.66 -16.47
C PRO A 82 -1.20 22.42 -17.44
N ASP A 83 -1.62 23.62 -17.05
CA ASP A 83 -2.33 24.56 -17.92
C ASP A 83 -1.45 24.90 -19.14
N TRP A 84 -1.63 24.16 -20.23
CA TRP A 84 -0.98 24.40 -21.52
C TRP A 84 -1.59 25.58 -22.29
N LEU A 85 -2.49 26.36 -21.65
CA LEU A 85 -3.23 27.45 -22.27
C LEU A 85 -2.38 28.72 -22.56
N LEU A 86 -1.06 28.67 -22.38
CA LEU A 86 -0.15 29.82 -22.52
C LEU A 86 0.86 29.69 -23.68
N VAL A 87 0.70 28.76 -24.62
CA VAL A 87 1.69 28.52 -25.69
C VAL A 87 1.12 28.76 -27.10
N GLN A 88 0.40 29.85 -27.31
CA GLN A 88 0.29 30.45 -28.65
C GLN A 88 0.35 31.97 -28.56
N GLN A 89 1.54 32.50 -28.84
CA GLN A 89 1.75 33.85 -29.36
C GLN A 89 2.60 33.74 -30.62
#